data_AF-A0A2G0E6B8-F1
#
_entry.id   AF-A0A2G0E6B8-F1
#
_cell.length_a   1.000
_cell.length_b   1.000
_cell.length_c   1.000
_cell.angle_alpha   90.00
_cell.angle_beta   90.00
_cell.angle_gamma   90.00
#
_symmetry.space_group_name_H-M   'P 1'
#
loop_
_entity.id
_entity.type
_entity.pdbx_description
1 polymer ?
#
loop_
_entity_poly.entity_id
_entity_poly.type
_entity_poly.pdbx_seq_one_letter_code
_entity_poly.pdbx_strand_id
1 'polypeptide(L)'
;EYKPGLEREDFPPVDFILATLPFKHENIPVIEISPMITETDLAYLTKYMLEHVPIKKKKTFDLASFTHPFLIFPQLEWTDPVDILNFMGNVLVEHHYVESEFVDSVLERDRHASTRVAPFVTIPHGNPLYVKHSMISIATMKEPILWHGEQIRI
;
A
#
# COMPACT_ATOMS: atom_id res chain seq x y z
N GLU A 1 -11.35 4.21 25.77
CA GLU A 1 -12.76 4.62 25.83
C GLU A 1 -13.19 5.17 24.48
N TYR A 2 -14.27 4.66 23.92
CA TYR A 2 -14.85 5.15 22.67
C TYR A 2 -15.55 6.49 22.94
N LYS A 3 -15.11 7.57 22.29
CA LYS A 3 -15.77 8.87 22.37
C LYS A 3 -16.94 8.89 21.37
N PRO A 4 -18.20 9.01 21.81
CA PRO A 4 -19.35 9.09 20.93
C PRO A 4 -19.48 10.53 20.45
N GLY A 5 -18.90 10.83 19.29
CA GLY A 5 -18.98 12.15 18.69
C GLY A 5 -17.79 12.39 17.80
N LEU A 6 -17.93 12.04 16.51
CA LEU A 6 -17.10 12.68 15.50
C LEU A 6 -17.59 14.13 15.44
N GLU A 7 -16.92 15.03 16.15
CA GLU A 7 -17.22 16.45 16.01
C GLU A 7 -16.93 16.89 14.57
N ARG A 8 -17.80 17.77 14.09
CA ARG A 8 -17.75 18.41 12.78
C ARG A 8 -16.45 19.20 12.64
N GLU A 9 -15.37 18.60 12.15
CA GLU A 9 -14.25 19.38 11.62
C GLU A 9 -13.49 18.61 10.52
N ASP A 10 -13.65 19.17 9.32
CA ASP A 10 -12.87 19.06 8.08
C ASP A 10 -12.38 17.67 7.67
N PHE A 11 -13.31 16.88 7.11
CA PHE A 11 -12.89 15.85 6.17
C PHE A 11 -12.00 16.50 5.08
N PRO A 12 -10.87 15.87 4.70
CA PRO A 12 -10.15 16.29 3.51
C PRO A 12 -11.11 16.27 2.31
N PRO A 13 -10.81 16.97 1.19
CA PRO A 13 -11.65 16.91 0.01
C PRO A 13 -11.77 15.47 -0.48
N VAL A 14 -12.93 14.87 -0.21
CA VAL A 14 -13.30 13.49 -0.55
C VAL A 14 -14.58 13.51 -1.38
N ASP A 15 -14.72 12.53 -2.27
CA ASP A 15 -15.89 12.41 -3.14
C ASP A 15 -17.10 11.76 -2.42
N PHE A 16 -16.84 10.91 -1.42
CA PHE A 16 -17.85 10.24 -0.59
C PHE A 16 -17.20 9.59 0.66
N ILE A 17 -18.01 9.15 1.63
CA ILE A 17 -17.60 8.46 2.86
C ILE A 17 -18.17 7.04 2.88
N LEU A 18 -17.38 6.05 3.29
CA LEU A 18 -17.86 4.70 3.63
C LEU A 18 -18.11 4.58 5.13
N ALA A 19 -19.27 4.05 5.51
CA ALA A 19 -19.70 3.98 6.90
C ALA A 19 -20.20 2.57 7.26
N THR A 20 -19.73 2.03 8.38
CA THR A 20 -20.28 0.76 8.93
C THR A 20 -21.39 0.99 9.95
N LEU A 21 -21.70 2.26 10.23
CA LEU A 21 -22.76 2.72 11.10
C LEU A 21 -23.57 3.80 10.38
N PRO A 22 -24.89 3.86 10.59
CA PRO A 22 -25.72 4.83 9.90
C PRO A 22 -25.43 6.24 10.37
N PHE A 23 -25.05 7.11 9.45
CA PHE A 23 -24.93 8.54 9.69
C PHE A 23 -25.09 9.34 8.40
N LYS A 24 -25.34 10.65 8.54
CA LYS A 24 -25.48 11.57 7.41
C LYS A 24 -24.45 12.68 7.50
N HIS A 25 -23.92 13.09 6.35
CA HIS A 25 -23.09 14.28 6.22
C HIS A 25 -23.81 15.28 5.31
N GLU A 26 -23.77 16.57 5.65
CA GLU A 26 -24.56 17.60 4.96
C GLU A 26 -24.15 17.77 3.49
N ASN A 27 -22.85 17.65 3.20
CA ASN A 27 -22.29 17.97 1.88
C ASN A 27 -21.54 16.82 1.20
N ILE A 28 -21.39 15.66 1.87
CA ILE A 28 -20.58 14.55 1.36
C ILE A 28 -21.47 13.31 1.32
N PRO A 29 -21.59 12.61 0.17
CA PRO A 29 -22.34 11.38 0.09
C PRO A 29 -21.80 10.34 1.09
N VAL A 30 -22.67 9.68 1.84
CA VAL A 30 -22.31 8.59 2.76
C VAL A 30 -22.88 7.28 2.20
N ILE A 31 -22.02 6.30 1.99
CA ILE A 31 -22.36 4.95 1.57
C ILE A 31 -22.22 4.03 2.78
N GLU A 32 -23.34 3.51 3.26
CA GLU A 32 -23.35 2.53 4.35
C GLU A 32 -22.97 1.15 3.81
N ILE A 33 -22.07 0.45 4.50
CA ILE A 33 -21.61 -0.89 4.18
C ILE A 33 -21.63 -1.78 5.42
N SER A 34 -21.70 -3.10 5.24
CA SER A 34 -21.59 -4.03 6.35
C SER A 34 -20.17 -3.99 6.97
N PRO A 35 -20.02 -4.17 8.30
CA PRO A 35 -18.70 -4.26 8.94
C PRO A 35 -17.82 -5.36 8.34
N MET A 36 -18.45 -6.47 7.94
CA MET A 36 -17.86 -7.49 7.07
C MET A 36 -18.42 -7.29 5.68
N ILE A 37 -17.62 -6.73 4.77
CA ILE A 37 -18.06 -6.34 3.44
C ILE A 37 -18.69 -7.53 2.71
N THR A 38 -19.90 -7.34 2.18
CA THR A 38 -20.65 -8.38 1.48
C THR A 38 -20.58 -8.21 -0.04
N GLU A 39 -20.94 -9.24 -0.81
CA GLU A 39 -21.06 -9.13 -2.27
C GLU A 39 -22.07 -8.06 -2.69
N THR A 40 -23.14 -7.89 -1.91
CA THR A 40 -24.14 -6.82 -2.12
C THR A 40 -23.53 -5.44 -1.91
N ASP A 41 -22.72 -5.26 -0.86
CA ASP A 41 -22.00 -4.00 -0.62
C ASP A 41 -21.06 -3.68 -1.80
N LEU A 42 -20.31 -4.68 -2.26
CA LEU A 42 -19.41 -4.54 -3.41
C LEU A 42 -20.16 -4.19 -4.71
N ALA A 43 -21.30 -4.82 -4.97
CA ALA A 43 -22.13 -4.53 -6.15
C ALA A 43 -22.66 -3.09 -6.11
N TYR A 44 -23.13 -2.64 -4.96
CA TYR A 44 -23.59 -1.26 -4.75
C TYR A 44 -22.44 -0.25 -4.95
N LEU A 45 -21.28 -0.49 -4.33
CA LEU A 45 -20.10 0.37 -4.47
C LEU A 45 -19.64 0.47 -5.93
N THR A 46 -19.60 -0.67 -6.62
CA THR A 46 -19.22 -0.71 -8.04
C THR A 46 -20.16 0.15 -8.87
N LYS A 47 -21.48 0.01 -8.67
CA LYS A 47 -22.48 0.84 -9.34
C LYS A 47 -22.28 2.33 -9.04
N TYR A 48 -22.09 2.67 -7.77
CA TYR A 48 -21.89 4.06 -7.35
C TYR A 48 -20.66 4.68 -8.02
N MET A 49 -19.53 3.96 -8.07
CA MET A 49 -18.29 4.43 -8.71
C MET A 49 -18.41 4.60 -10.23
N LEU A 50 -19.28 3.85 -10.88
CA LEU A 50 -19.56 4.00 -12.32
C LEU A 50 -20.42 5.24 -12.60
N GLU A 51 -21.37 5.54 -11.72
CA GLU A 51 -22.26 6.71 -11.82
C GLU A 51 -21.53 8.02 -11.41
N HIS A 52 -20.58 7.91 -10.49
CA HIS A 52 -19.83 9.04 -9.92
C HIS A 52 -18.33 8.85 -10.20
N VAL A 53 -17.97 8.78 -11.48
CA VAL A 53 -16.58 8.60 -11.89
C VAL A 53 -15.74 9.72 -11.26
N PRO A 54 -14.74 9.39 -10.43
CA PRO A 54 -13.88 10.39 -9.82
C PRO A 54 -13.31 11.29 -10.93
N ILE A 55 -13.31 12.61 -10.73
CA ILE A 55 -12.61 13.51 -11.63
C ILE A 55 -11.18 13.00 -11.68
N LYS A 56 -10.79 12.40 -12.81
CA LYS A 56 -9.43 11.91 -13.02
C LYS A 56 -8.51 13.12 -13.08
N LYS A 57 -8.14 13.67 -11.92
CA LYS A 57 -6.84 14.29 -11.76
C LYS A 57 -5.86 13.15 -11.98
N LYS A 58 -5.45 12.94 -13.23
CA LYS A 58 -4.24 12.17 -13.55
C LYS A 58 -3.11 12.90 -12.84
N LYS A 59 -2.87 12.58 -11.57
CA LYS A 59 -1.54 12.75 -11.00
C LYS A 59 -0.68 11.80 -11.81
N THR A 60 0.12 12.36 -12.70
CA THR A 60 1.14 11.59 -13.41
C THR A 60 2.13 11.15 -12.36
N PHE A 61 2.06 9.87 -11.96
CA PHE A 61 3.09 9.26 -11.15
C PHE A 61 4.25 8.92 -12.09
N ASP A 62 5.35 9.64 -11.95
CA ASP A 62 6.59 9.33 -12.65
C ASP A 62 7.46 8.46 -11.73
N LEU A 63 7.52 7.16 -12.02
CA LEU A 63 8.32 6.21 -11.26
C LEU A 63 9.81 6.59 -11.27
N ALA A 64 10.30 7.20 -12.36
CA ALA A 64 11.70 7.59 -12.48
C ALA A 64 12.09 8.67 -11.46
N SER A 65 11.12 9.44 -10.95
CA SER A 65 11.34 10.43 -9.90
C SER A 65 11.56 9.83 -8.51
N PHE A 66 11.28 8.53 -8.33
CA PHE A 66 11.36 7.84 -7.05
C PHE A 66 12.29 6.61 -7.08
N THR A 67 13.11 6.44 -8.12
CA THR A 67 14.03 5.31 -8.19
C THR A 67 15.33 5.71 -8.88
N HIS A 68 16.34 4.86 -8.76
CA HIS A 68 17.61 4.99 -9.46
C HIS A 68 18.04 3.64 -10.03
N PRO A 69 18.88 3.62 -11.08
CA PRO A 69 19.37 2.35 -11.64
C PRO A 69 20.00 1.40 -10.61
N PHE A 70 20.67 1.92 -9.59
CA PHE A 70 21.28 1.10 -8.53
C PHE A 70 20.28 0.53 -7.51
N LEU A 71 19.02 0.97 -7.55
CA LEU A 71 17.92 0.43 -6.75
C LEU A 71 17.08 -0.60 -7.53
N ILE A 72 17.47 -0.92 -8.77
CA ILE A 72 16.80 -1.87 -9.65
C ILE A 72 17.65 -3.12 -9.78
N PHE A 73 17.13 -4.24 -9.31
CA PHE A 73 17.79 -5.54 -9.24
C PHE A 73 17.08 -6.55 -10.14
N PRO A 74 17.40 -6.59 -11.44
CA PRO A 74 16.74 -7.50 -12.35
C PRO A 74 17.21 -8.94 -12.18
N GLN A 75 16.27 -9.89 -12.31
CA GLN A 75 16.54 -11.33 -12.39
C GLN A 75 17.35 -11.89 -11.20
N LEU A 76 17.01 -11.48 -9.97
CA LEU A 76 17.56 -12.09 -8.76
C LEU A 76 17.24 -13.58 -8.71
N GLU A 77 18.20 -14.37 -8.23
CA GLU A 77 18.09 -15.82 -8.08
C GLU A 77 17.89 -16.25 -6.61
N TRP A 78 17.64 -15.29 -5.73
CA TRP A 78 17.36 -15.56 -4.32
C TRP A 78 15.93 -16.04 -4.13
N THR A 79 15.75 -16.88 -3.11
CA THR A 79 14.47 -17.55 -2.85
C THR A 79 13.88 -17.24 -1.49
N ASP A 80 14.68 -16.71 -0.56
CA ASP A 80 14.21 -16.30 0.78
C ASP A 80 13.77 -14.83 0.77
N PRO A 81 12.49 -14.53 1.02
CA PRO A 81 11.99 -13.17 1.20
C PRO A 81 12.79 -12.33 2.20
N VAL A 82 13.24 -12.91 3.31
CA VAL A 82 13.98 -12.17 4.35
C VAL A 82 15.33 -11.69 3.82
N ASP A 83 16.04 -12.51 3.06
CA ASP A 83 17.32 -12.15 2.45
C ASP A 83 17.13 -11.04 1.40
N ILE A 84 16.09 -11.14 0.57
CA ILE A 84 15.74 -10.14 -0.43
C ILE A 84 15.45 -8.78 0.24
N LEU A 85 14.60 -8.78 1.28
CA LEU A 85 14.24 -7.57 2.01
C LEU A 85 15.43 -6.93 2.73
N ASN A 86 16.27 -7.75 3.38
CA ASN A 86 17.48 -7.26 4.03
C ASN A 86 18.43 -6.59 3.05
N PHE A 87 18.70 -7.23 1.91
CA PHE A 87 19.56 -6.66 0.88
C PHE A 87 19.02 -5.33 0.34
N MET A 88 17.76 -5.32 -0.12
CA MET A 88 17.17 -4.12 -0.71
C MET A 88 17.08 -2.98 0.31
N GLY A 89 16.70 -3.30 1.55
CA GLY A 89 16.66 -2.37 2.66
C GLY A 89 18.03 -1.79 3.00
N ASN A 90 19.07 -2.63 3.07
CA ASN A 90 20.42 -2.18 3.37
C ASN A 90 21.01 -1.30 2.26
N VAL A 91 20.70 -1.53 0.98
CA VAL A 91 21.09 -0.59 -0.09
C VAL A 91 20.43 0.79 0.13
N LEU A 92 19.17 0.84 0.58
CA LEU A 92 18.52 2.12 0.91
C LEU A 92 19.20 2.82 2.11
N VAL A 93 19.65 2.06 3.11
CA VAL A 93 20.39 2.55 4.29
C VAL A 93 21.77 3.10 3.87
N GLU A 94 22.54 2.34 3.09
CA GLU A 94 23.86 2.74 2.58
C GLU A 94 23.80 4.06 1.80
N HIS A 95 22.73 4.26 1.04
CA HIS A 95 22.49 5.48 0.28
C HIS A 95 21.73 6.57 1.04
N HIS A 96 21.55 6.41 2.36
CA HIS A 96 20.98 7.41 3.27
C HIS A 96 19.52 7.81 2.95
N TYR A 97 18.75 6.93 2.30
CA TYR A 97 17.32 7.18 2.03
C TYR A 97 16.42 6.85 3.21
N VAL A 98 16.87 5.93 4.07
CA VAL A 98 16.16 5.48 5.27
C VAL A 98 17.14 5.32 6.44
N GLU A 99 16.61 5.23 7.66
CA GLU A 99 17.36 4.77 8.84
C GLU A 99 17.47 3.23 8.85
N SER A 100 18.45 2.68 9.59
CA SER A 100 18.63 1.22 9.74
C SER A 100 17.36 0.50 10.22
N GLU A 101 16.64 1.12 11.14
CA GLU A 101 15.41 0.63 11.77
C GLU A 101 14.26 0.47 10.76
N PHE A 102 14.38 1.09 9.58
CA PHE A 102 13.45 0.85 8.49
C PHE A 102 13.44 -0.62 8.07
N VAL A 103 14.61 -1.26 7.95
CA VAL A 103 14.73 -2.66 7.50
C VAL A 103 13.99 -3.60 8.47
N ASP A 104 14.24 -3.43 9.77
CA ASP A 104 13.54 -4.20 10.81
C ASP A 104 12.02 -4.00 10.75
N SER A 105 11.58 -2.76 10.49
CA SER A 105 10.15 -2.46 10.37
C SER A 105 9.49 -3.08 9.14
N VAL A 106 10.22 -3.21 8.02
CA VAL A 106 9.74 -3.91 6.81
C VAL A 106 9.60 -5.39 7.11
N LEU A 107 10.62 -6.01 7.71
CA LEU A 107 10.62 -7.43 8.06
C LEU A 107 9.49 -7.76 9.04
N GLU A 108 9.28 -6.91 10.05
CA GLU A 108 8.21 -7.10 11.01
C GLU A 108 6.84 -6.96 10.34
N ARG A 109 6.65 -5.97 9.47
CA ARG A 109 5.40 -5.81 8.71
C ARG A 109 5.14 -7.00 7.80
N ASP A 110 6.16 -7.51 7.10
CA ASP A 110 6.00 -8.63 6.18
C ASP A 110 5.66 -9.93 6.92
N ARG A 111 6.28 -10.18 8.09
CA ARG A 111 6.00 -11.36 8.93
C ARG A 111 4.51 -11.50 9.30
N HIS A 112 3.81 -10.38 9.49
CA HIS A 112 2.43 -10.38 9.95
C HIS A 112 1.41 -10.71 8.87
N ALA A 113 1.62 -10.25 7.64
CA ALA A 113 0.68 -10.44 6.55
C ALA A 113 1.31 -10.14 5.19
N SER A 114 0.87 -10.88 4.16
CA SER A 114 1.20 -10.63 2.76
C SER A 114 1.04 -9.15 2.39
N THR A 115 2.02 -8.65 1.66
CA THR A 115 2.02 -7.31 1.04
C THR A 115 1.75 -7.38 -0.47
N ARG A 116 1.21 -8.51 -0.94
CA ARG A 116 0.83 -8.71 -2.34
C ARG A 116 -0.30 -7.77 -2.75
N VAL A 117 -0.12 -7.10 -3.88
CA VAL A 117 -1.11 -6.15 -4.45
C VAL A 117 -1.71 -6.62 -5.78
N ALA A 118 -1.03 -7.52 -6.48
CA ALA A 118 -1.48 -8.09 -7.75
C ALA A 118 -0.87 -9.48 -7.95
N PRO A 119 -1.33 -10.29 -8.92
CA PRO A 119 -0.65 -11.53 -9.27
C PRO A 119 0.84 -11.28 -9.53
N PHE A 120 1.71 -12.05 -8.88
CA PHE A 120 3.16 -11.95 -8.97
C PHE A 120 3.82 -10.66 -8.46
N VAL A 121 3.08 -9.72 -7.86
CA VAL A 121 3.61 -8.43 -7.41
C VAL A 121 3.36 -8.20 -5.92
N THR A 122 4.43 -7.96 -5.17
CA THR A 122 4.38 -7.57 -3.75
C THR A 122 4.99 -6.19 -3.52
N ILE A 123 4.49 -5.44 -2.53
CA ILE A 123 5.03 -4.13 -2.16
C ILE A 123 5.32 -4.10 -0.65
N PRO A 124 6.44 -4.70 -0.24
CA PRO A 124 6.89 -4.65 1.14
C PRO A 124 7.23 -3.22 1.52
N HIS A 125 6.78 -2.78 2.69
CA HIS A 125 6.98 -1.42 3.18
C HIS A 125 7.12 -1.42 4.70
N GLY A 126 7.86 -0.44 5.21
CA GLY A 126 8.16 -0.29 6.63
C GLY A 126 7.46 0.92 7.24
N ASN A 127 7.92 1.28 8.45
CA ASN A 127 7.42 2.43 9.17
C ASN A 127 7.92 3.75 8.51
N PRO A 128 7.03 4.66 8.11
CA PRO A 128 7.42 5.92 7.48
C PRO A 128 8.24 6.85 8.38
N LEU A 129 8.22 6.66 9.71
CA LEU A 129 9.04 7.43 10.63
C LEU A 129 10.54 7.29 10.39
N TYR A 130 10.97 6.18 9.76
CA TYR A 130 12.37 5.90 9.45
C TYR A 130 12.76 6.27 8.01
N VAL A 131 11.88 6.95 7.27
CA VAL A 131 12.13 7.37 5.89
C VAL A 131 12.65 8.81 5.87
N LYS A 132 13.84 9.01 5.28
CA LYS A 132 14.42 10.35 5.06
C LYS A 132 13.96 10.93 3.73
N HIS A 133 13.97 10.11 2.68
CA HIS A 133 13.54 10.46 1.33
C HIS A 133 12.74 9.31 0.71
N SER A 134 11.61 9.63 0.09
CA SER A 134 10.78 8.63 -0.58
C SER A 134 11.51 8.05 -1.79
N MET A 135 11.81 6.76 -1.75
CA MET A 135 12.45 6.00 -2.82
C MET A 135 11.79 4.62 -2.96
N ILE A 136 11.91 4.04 -4.15
CA ILE A 136 11.42 2.72 -4.53
C ILE A 136 12.62 1.90 -4.99
N SER A 137 12.88 0.81 -4.26
CA SER A 137 13.76 -0.25 -4.71
C SER A 137 12.92 -1.37 -5.34
N ILE A 138 13.39 -1.88 -6.48
CA ILE A 138 12.67 -2.83 -7.31
C ILE A 138 13.56 -4.04 -7.52
N ALA A 139 13.04 -5.23 -7.26
CA ALA A 139 13.67 -6.46 -7.68
C ALA A 139 12.74 -7.20 -8.64
N THR A 140 13.31 -7.95 -9.57
CA THR A 140 12.56 -8.96 -10.32
C THR A 140 13.25 -10.30 -10.15
N MET A 141 12.49 -11.35 -9.92
CA MET A 141 13.04 -12.68 -9.73
C MET A 141 13.21 -13.37 -11.09
N LYS A 142 14.28 -14.15 -11.23
CA LYS A 142 14.49 -14.97 -12.43
C LYS A 142 13.38 -16.00 -12.59
N GLU A 143 13.02 -16.67 -11.50
CA GLU A 143 11.87 -17.55 -11.39
C GLU A 143 10.95 -17.08 -10.26
N PRO A 144 9.62 -17.31 -10.32
CA PRO A 144 8.73 -16.96 -9.23
C PRO A 144 9.12 -17.68 -7.94
N ILE A 145 9.07 -16.97 -6.83
CA ILE A 145 9.36 -17.51 -5.50
C ILE A 145 8.07 -17.64 -4.68
N LEU A 146 8.06 -18.59 -3.74
CA LEU A 146 6.95 -18.74 -2.81
C LEU A 146 7.10 -17.76 -1.65
N TRP A 147 6.14 -16.83 -1.53
CA TRP A 147 6.13 -15.82 -0.47
C TRP A 147 4.70 -15.70 0.07
N HIS A 148 4.50 -15.96 1.37
CA HIS A 148 3.17 -16.00 2.01
C HIS A 148 2.18 -16.95 1.32
N GLY A 149 2.66 -18.06 0.75
CA GLY A 149 1.84 -19.02 0.03
C GLY A 149 1.48 -18.62 -1.41
N GLU A 150 2.02 -17.50 -1.89
CA GLU A 150 1.73 -16.92 -3.21
C GLU A 150 3.00 -16.92 -4.06
N GLN A 151 2.84 -16.96 -5.39
CA GLN A 151 3.96 -16.88 -6.33
C GLN A 151 4.28 -15.41 -6.61
N ILE A 152 5.50 -14.97 -6.30
CA ILE A 152 5.97 -13.59 -6.47
C ILE A 152 7.13 -13.56 -7.47
N ARG A 153 7.11 -12.58 -8.38
CA ARG A 153 8.18 -12.34 -9.36
C ARG A 153 8.70 -10.89 -9.31
N ILE A 154 7.93 -9.97 -8.75
CA ILE A 154 8.28 -8.54 -8.59
C ILE A 154 7.98 -8.13 -7.15
#